data_AF-A0A149ZVH8-F1
#
_entry.id   AF-A0A149ZVH8-F1
#
_cell.length_a   1.000
_cell.length_b   1.000
_cell.length_c   1.000
_cell.angle_alpha   90.00
_cell.angle_beta   90.00
_cell.angle_gamma   90.00
#
_symmetry.space_group_name_H-M   'P 1'
#
loop_
_entity.id
_entity.type
_entity.pdbx_description
1 polymer ?
#
loop_
_entity_poly.entity_id
_entity_poly.type
_entity_poly.pdbx_seq_one_letter_code
_entity_poly.pdbx_strand_id
1 'polypeptide(L)'
;MTTGTVRVDRAPDGVWIITPDDAPSVLDDAAGIDVAVLEVVGGHLSWSVLAEHPVPVAVLDDVASAQNWVWAVFGEEVALAIASGSGRDVTVSPARPRVADGARRLAYAHWAARWWPTSTIDAFPPLDEGLLNGEIATLVEECDLLVDGVDSVAATGPALAERPGRADDYALAAGAATPTLPSTLVLARGTTGSDWRRYPPGLVDASERAVSWEVVRAAGNTTVRVSVVAAPGLSEPVPEHVRPHALIGTASGTADVALQLLGDVWFGESAAPPGSEAGVSVDVCLPGFGVTGHPDVGGSEVRERVRALVRRRLRRAAETAPDDGPDAPLLAEVAAAASDSDF
;
A
#
# COMPACT_ATOMS: atom_id res chain seq x y z
N MET A 1 23.78 -12.24 3.61
CA MET A 1 24.04 -12.17 5.06
C MET A 1 23.70 -10.78 5.53
N THR A 2 22.65 -10.64 6.31
CA THR A 2 22.18 -9.36 6.88
C THR A 2 23.16 -8.92 7.95
N THR A 3 24.02 -7.97 7.65
CA THR A 3 24.99 -7.38 8.59
C THR A 3 24.69 -5.89 8.69
N GLY A 4 24.55 -5.38 9.90
CA GLY A 4 24.26 -3.97 10.17
C GLY A 4 24.51 -3.64 11.63
N THR A 5 24.65 -2.37 11.97
CA THR A 5 24.73 -1.94 13.38
C THR A 5 23.34 -1.50 13.81
N VAL A 6 22.91 -1.93 14.99
CA VAL A 6 21.66 -1.48 15.62
C VAL A 6 21.98 -0.83 16.96
N ARG A 7 21.22 0.20 17.29
CA ARG A 7 21.17 0.74 18.64
C ARG A 7 20.08 0.02 19.43
N VAL A 8 20.45 -0.47 20.61
CA VAL A 8 19.50 -1.05 21.56
C VAL A 8 19.23 -0.01 22.64
N ASP A 9 18.00 0.47 22.71
CA ASP A 9 17.57 1.48 23.67
C ASP A 9 16.38 0.98 24.50
N ARG A 10 16.24 1.52 25.72
CA ARG A 10 15.09 1.27 26.59
C ARG A 10 14.33 2.57 26.78
N ALA A 11 13.08 2.58 26.35
CA ALA A 11 12.18 3.71 26.53
C ALA A 11 11.74 3.84 28.01
N PRO A 12 11.34 5.06 28.45
CA PRO A 12 10.97 5.32 29.85
C PRO A 12 9.77 4.52 30.37
N ASP A 13 8.89 4.08 29.47
CA ASP A 13 7.73 3.23 29.74
C ASP A 13 8.07 1.74 29.91
N GLY A 14 9.33 1.36 29.68
CA GLY A 14 9.82 -0.01 29.82
C GLY A 14 9.91 -0.78 28.50
N VAL A 15 9.47 -0.21 27.38
CA VAL A 15 9.56 -0.80 26.04
C VAL A 15 11.02 -0.80 25.57
N TRP A 16 11.45 -1.87 24.91
CA TRP A 16 12.76 -1.95 24.27
C TRP A 16 12.67 -1.68 22.78
N ILE A 17 13.62 -0.92 22.28
CA ILE A 17 13.67 -0.52 20.87
C ILE A 17 15.03 -0.94 20.32
N ILE A 18 15.03 -1.71 19.24
CA ILE A 18 16.21 -2.08 18.46
C ILE A 18 16.10 -1.33 17.14
N THR A 19 16.95 -0.34 16.91
CA THR A 19 16.84 0.54 15.74
C THR A 19 18.12 0.51 14.91
N PRO A 20 18.09 0.07 13.65
CA PRO A 20 19.12 0.45 12.68
C PRO A 20 18.98 1.93 12.33
N ASP A 21 20.09 2.60 11.99
CA ASP A 21 20.10 4.03 11.68
C ASP A 21 19.00 4.42 10.66
N ASP A 22 18.18 5.42 11.02
CA ASP A 22 17.12 6.03 10.20
C ASP A 22 16.07 5.08 9.57
N ALA A 23 15.68 4.01 10.28
CA ALA A 23 14.62 3.08 9.85
C ALA A 23 13.24 3.38 10.46
N PRO A 24 12.12 3.08 9.74
CA PRO A 24 10.78 3.36 10.21
C PRO A 24 10.37 2.46 11.39
N SER A 25 9.68 3.05 12.36
CA SER A 25 9.24 2.39 13.58
C SER A 25 7.72 2.39 13.70
N VAL A 26 7.17 1.37 14.37
CA VAL A 26 5.74 1.36 14.75
C VAL A 26 5.38 2.46 15.76
N LEU A 27 6.37 3.13 16.34
CA LEU A 27 6.19 4.29 17.22
C LEU A 27 6.09 5.62 16.47
N ASP A 28 6.25 5.62 15.15
CA ASP A 28 6.14 6.84 14.34
C ASP A 28 4.68 7.35 14.30
N ASP A 29 4.49 8.67 14.33
CA ASP A 29 3.16 9.30 14.36
C ASP A 29 2.27 8.95 13.15
N ALA A 30 2.86 8.52 12.04
CA ALA A 30 2.15 8.11 10.84
C ALA A 30 2.84 6.93 10.16
N ALA A 31 2.07 5.88 9.86
CA ALA A 31 2.55 4.75 9.08
C ALA A 31 2.81 5.15 7.62
N GLY A 32 4.09 5.09 7.21
CA GLY A 32 4.48 5.21 5.82
C GLY A 32 3.86 4.10 4.97
N ILE A 33 3.46 4.42 3.73
CA ILE A 33 2.94 3.42 2.80
C ILE A 33 4.04 2.45 2.34
N ASP A 34 5.30 2.78 2.61
CA ASP A 34 6.47 1.95 2.39
C ASP A 34 6.88 1.13 3.62
N VAL A 35 6.11 1.17 4.71
CA VAL A 35 6.45 0.44 5.93
C VAL A 35 5.75 -0.92 5.96
N ALA A 36 6.55 -1.98 6.03
CA ALA A 36 6.08 -3.33 6.32
C ALA A 36 6.22 -3.60 7.82
N VAL A 37 5.19 -4.19 8.44
CA VAL A 37 5.14 -4.50 9.86
C VAL A 37 4.79 -5.98 10.02
N LEU A 38 5.35 -6.62 11.04
CA LEU A 38 5.03 -7.98 11.45
C LEU A 38 4.85 -8.02 12.98
N GLU A 39 3.70 -8.51 13.43
CA GLU A 39 3.44 -8.84 14.83
C GLU A 39 4.23 -10.12 15.20
N VAL A 40 4.95 -10.06 16.31
CA VAL A 40 5.76 -11.17 16.81
C VAL A 40 5.51 -11.37 18.31
N VAL A 41 5.87 -12.54 18.82
CA VAL A 41 5.76 -12.84 20.25
C VAL A 41 6.50 -11.78 21.08
N GLY A 42 5.75 -10.98 21.83
CA GLY A 42 6.29 -9.94 22.71
C GLY A 42 6.81 -8.68 22.00
N GLY A 43 6.34 -8.40 20.78
CA GLY A 43 6.61 -7.13 20.13
C GLY A 43 6.20 -7.03 18.67
N HIS A 44 6.82 -6.09 17.96
CA HIS A 44 6.63 -5.86 16.53
C HIS A 44 7.98 -5.69 15.84
N LEU A 45 8.05 -6.13 14.59
CA LEU A 45 9.15 -5.85 13.68
C LEU A 45 8.68 -4.93 12.55
N SER A 46 9.49 -3.94 12.18
CA SER A 46 9.19 -3.06 11.04
C SER A 46 10.37 -2.88 10.09
N TRP A 47 10.05 -2.74 8.81
CA TRP A 47 11.00 -2.49 7.72
C TRP A 47 10.45 -1.40 6.81
N SER A 48 11.32 -0.65 6.13
CA SER A 48 10.93 0.02 4.88
C SER A 48 11.11 -0.95 3.72
N VAL A 49 10.09 -1.16 2.90
CA VAL A 49 10.19 -1.95 1.66
C VAL A 49 11.07 -1.27 0.60
N LEU A 50 11.41 0.00 0.82
CA LEU A 50 12.31 0.78 -0.02
C LEU A 50 13.76 0.74 0.47
N ALA A 51 14.01 0.25 1.69
CA ALA A 51 15.36 0.19 2.25
C ALA A 51 16.19 -0.94 1.61
N GLU A 52 17.46 -0.63 1.34
CA GLU A 52 18.44 -1.60 0.86
C GLU A 52 18.94 -2.52 1.98
N HIS A 53 18.86 -2.06 3.24
CA HIS A 53 19.33 -2.82 4.40
C HIS A 53 18.23 -3.76 4.94
N PRO A 54 18.52 -5.04 5.20
CA PRO A 54 17.50 -6.01 5.59
C PRO A 54 17.19 -6.06 7.10
N VAL A 55 17.86 -5.24 7.92
CA VAL A 55 17.70 -5.28 9.39
C VAL A 55 16.38 -4.61 9.79
N PRO A 56 15.49 -5.29 10.55
CA PRO A 56 14.28 -4.67 11.08
C PRO A 56 14.58 -3.67 12.21
N VAL A 57 13.67 -2.72 12.39
CA VAL A 57 13.42 -2.12 13.72
C VAL A 57 12.61 -3.11 14.54
N ALA A 58 12.92 -3.28 15.82
CA ALA A 58 12.07 -4.02 16.76
C ALA A 58 11.57 -3.12 17.88
N VAL A 59 10.30 -3.26 18.23
CA VAL A 59 9.69 -2.63 19.41
C VAL A 59 9.12 -3.75 20.27
N LEU A 60 9.72 -3.95 21.45
CA LEU A 60 9.43 -5.09 22.33
C LEU A 60 8.78 -4.60 23.62
N ASP A 61 7.55 -5.03 23.85
CA ASP A 61 6.75 -4.73 25.04
C ASP A 61 6.81 -5.87 26.08
N ASP A 62 6.94 -7.12 25.63
CA ASP A 62 7.23 -8.28 26.47
C ASP A 62 8.59 -8.91 26.13
N VAL A 63 9.62 -8.39 26.79
CA VAL A 63 11.00 -8.87 26.66
C VAL A 63 11.13 -10.35 27.01
N ALA A 64 10.39 -10.85 28.00
CA ALA A 64 10.56 -12.23 28.47
C ALA A 64 10.17 -13.22 27.36
N SER A 65 9.09 -12.92 26.65
CA SER A 65 8.63 -13.72 25.52
C SER A 65 9.50 -13.48 24.28
N ALA A 66 9.91 -12.22 24.02
CA ALA A 66 10.78 -11.89 22.88
C ALA A 66 12.17 -12.55 22.95
N GLN A 67 12.70 -12.80 24.15
CA GLN A 67 13.98 -13.50 24.34
C GLN A 67 14.01 -14.92 23.74
N ASN A 68 12.85 -15.52 23.45
CA ASN A 68 12.79 -16.82 22.77
C ASN A 68 13.25 -16.76 21.31
N TRP A 69 13.20 -15.59 20.65
CA TRP A 69 13.47 -15.46 19.22
C TRP A 69 14.44 -14.34 18.83
N VAL A 70 14.65 -13.31 19.66
CA VAL A 70 15.50 -12.15 19.30
C VAL A 70 16.91 -12.56 18.86
N TRP A 71 17.50 -13.57 19.48
CA TRP A 71 18.81 -14.12 19.11
C TRP A 71 18.82 -14.72 17.69
N ALA A 72 17.69 -15.24 17.22
CA ALA A 72 17.56 -15.82 15.88
C ALA A 72 17.61 -14.75 14.79
N VAL A 73 16.99 -13.59 15.03
CA VAL A 73 16.85 -12.47 14.07
C VAL A 73 17.97 -11.45 14.17
N PHE A 74 18.35 -11.05 15.39
CA PHE A 74 19.35 -9.99 15.62
C PHE A 74 20.73 -10.53 16.03
N GLY A 75 20.79 -11.75 16.55
CA GLY A 75 22.00 -12.38 17.05
C GLY A 75 22.12 -12.37 18.58
N GLU A 76 23.03 -13.20 19.09
CA GLU A 76 23.22 -13.43 20.53
C GLU A 76 23.64 -12.16 21.28
N GLU A 77 24.50 -11.32 20.69
CA GLU A 77 24.98 -10.09 21.34
C GLU A 77 23.88 -9.06 21.60
N VAL A 78 22.85 -9.03 20.74
CA VAL A 78 21.68 -8.18 20.89
C VAL A 78 20.76 -8.73 21.97
N ALA A 79 20.50 -10.04 21.95
CA ALA A 79 19.72 -10.72 22.99
C ALA A 79 20.35 -10.54 24.39
N LEU A 80 21.68 -10.64 24.49
CA LEU A 80 22.44 -10.40 25.71
C LEU A 80 22.35 -8.94 26.18
N ALA A 81 22.43 -7.97 25.27
CA ALA A 81 22.31 -6.55 25.61
C ALA A 81 20.94 -6.22 26.24
N ILE A 82 19.87 -6.80 25.68
CA ILE A 82 18.51 -6.66 26.20
C ILE A 82 18.38 -7.36 27.55
N ALA A 83 18.90 -8.58 27.69
CA ALA A 83 18.85 -9.35 28.93
C ALA A 83 19.63 -8.69 30.08
N SER A 84 20.77 -8.04 29.77
CA SER A 84 21.58 -7.32 30.76
C SER A 84 21.08 -5.91 31.04
N GLY A 85 20.03 -5.45 30.35
CA GLY A 85 19.50 -4.10 30.49
C GLY A 85 20.47 -3.01 30.04
N SER A 86 21.42 -3.33 29.17
CA SER A 86 22.51 -2.43 28.77
C SER A 86 22.28 -1.90 27.36
N GLY A 87 21.74 -0.68 27.25
CA GLY A 87 21.61 -0.02 25.97
C GLY A 87 22.97 0.28 25.35
N ARG A 88 23.21 -0.21 24.14
CA ARG A 88 24.49 -0.09 23.42
C ARG A 88 24.28 -0.32 21.93
N ASP A 89 25.22 0.15 21.13
CA ASP A 89 25.30 -0.20 19.71
C ASP A 89 25.89 -1.61 19.57
N VAL A 90 25.23 -2.46 18.77
CA VAL A 90 25.60 -3.86 18.57
C VAL A 90 25.56 -4.19 17.08
N THR A 91 26.53 -4.99 16.61
CA THR A 91 26.49 -5.54 15.26
C THR A 91 25.54 -6.72 15.19
N VAL A 92 24.58 -6.63 14.27
CA VAL A 92 23.60 -7.68 13.98
C VAL A 92 24.27 -8.83 13.26
N SER A 93 24.07 -10.04 13.80
CA SER A 93 24.52 -11.29 13.21
C SER A 93 23.48 -12.37 13.53
N PRO A 94 22.43 -12.53 12.70
CA PRO A 94 21.33 -13.44 12.96
C PRO A 94 21.85 -14.86 13.17
N ALA A 95 21.50 -15.50 14.30
CA ALA A 95 21.87 -16.89 14.54
C ALA A 95 21.09 -17.87 13.62
N ARG A 96 19.92 -17.45 13.13
CA ARG A 96 19.14 -18.17 12.12
C ARG A 96 18.81 -17.26 10.92
N PRO A 97 19.73 -17.07 9.97
CA PRO A 97 19.53 -16.18 8.84
C PRO A 97 18.27 -16.49 8.01
N ARG A 98 17.92 -17.77 7.83
CA ARG A 98 16.69 -18.16 7.10
C ARG A 98 15.41 -17.68 7.78
N VAL A 99 15.38 -17.65 9.11
CA VAL A 99 14.23 -17.15 9.87
C VAL A 99 14.12 -15.63 9.75
N ALA A 100 15.26 -14.92 9.78
CA ALA A 100 15.29 -13.48 9.55
C ALA A 100 14.84 -13.10 8.12
N ASP A 101 15.31 -13.85 7.13
CA ASP A 101 14.94 -13.69 5.71
C ASP A 101 13.45 -14.00 5.50
N GLY A 102 12.95 -15.08 6.11
CA GLY A 102 11.54 -15.47 6.09
C GLY A 102 10.63 -14.42 6.73
N ALA A 103 11.01 -13.87 7.88
CA ALA A 103 10.26 -12.81 8.56
C ALA A 103 10.14 -11.54 7.70
N ARG A 104 11.23 -11.13 7.06
CA ARG A 104 11.22 -10.00 6.11
C ARG A 104 10.29 -10.28 4.93
N ARG A 105 10.36 -11.50 4.36
CA ARG A 105 9.49 -11.90 3.24
C ARG A 105 8.02 -11.95 3.64
N LEU A 106 7.71 -12.44 4.84
CA LEU A 106 6.36 -12.45 5.40
C LEU A 106 5.82 -11.02 5.59
N ALA A 107 6.61 -10.13 6.21
CA ALA A 107 6.25 -8.72 6.36
C ALA A 107 6.00 -8.04 5.00
N TYR A 108 6.85 -8.34 4.00
CA TYR A 108 6.64 -7.85 2.64
C TYR A 108 5.36 -8.40 1.99
N ALA A 109 5.03 -9.68 2.20
CA ALA A 109 3.81 -10.28 1.68
C ALA A 109 2.55 -9.63 2.28
N HIS A 110 2.53 -9.37 3.59
CA HIS A 110 1.46 -8.59 4.24
C HIS A 110 1.40 -7.16 3.71
N TRP A 111 2.55 -6.51 3.53
CA TRP A 111 2.61 -5.20 2.91
C TRP A 111 2.02 -5.22 1.49
N ALA A 112 2.37 -6.20 0.66
CA ALA A 112 1.87 -6.33 -0.71
C ALA A 112 0.35 -6.57 -0.72
N ALA A 113 -0.17 -7.42 0.17
CA ALA A 113 -1.61 -7.62 0.32
C ALA A 113 -2.37 -6.32 0.63
N ARG A 114 -1.72 -5.38 1.32
CA ARG A 114 -2.34 -4.13 1.78
C ARG A 114 -2.11 -2.92 0.86
N TRP A 115 -0.94 -2.85 0.23
CA TRP A 115 -0.40 -1.63 -0.38
C TRP A 115 0.10 -1.83 -1.81
N TRP A 116 -0.06 -3.01 -2.41
CA TRP A 116 0.30 -3.22 -3.80
C TRP A 116 -0.46 -2.23 -4.70
N PRO A 117 0.24 -1.41 -5.52
CA PRO A 117 -0.35 -0.32 -6.27
C PRO A 117 -0.97 -0.83 -7.57
N THR A 118 -2.00 -1.67 -7.47
CA THR A 118 -2.73 -2.18 -8.63
C THR A 118 -3.24 -1.02 -9.49
N SER A 119 -2.89 -1.02 -10.77
CA SER A 119 -3.23 0.07 -11.69
C SER A 119 -3.33 -0.44 -13.12
N THR A 120 -4.46 -0.19 -13.77
CA THR A 120 -4.56 -0.39 -15.21
C THR A 120 -3.75 0.67 -15.95
N ILE A 121 -3.75 1.92 -15.49
CA ILE A 121 -3.07 3.05 -16.17
C ILE A 121 -1.55 2.84 -16.20
N ASP A 122 -0.97 2.42 -15.08
CA ASP A 122 0.48 2.22 -14.95
C ASP A 122 0.92 0.79 -15.32
N ALA A 123 -0.01 -0.06 -15.79
CA ALA A 123 0.20 -1.47 -16.10
C ALA A 123 0.77 -2.28 -14.91
N PHE A 124 0.20 -2.08 -13.73
CA PHE A 124 0.48 -2.88 -12.53
C PHE A 124 -0.65 -3.88 -12.31
N PRO A 125 -0.47 -5.15 -12.73
CA PRO A 125 -1.48 -6.17 -12.57
C PRO A 125 -1.81 -6.43 -11.09
N PRO A 126 -3.06 -6.84 -10.78
CA PRO A 126 -3.42 -7.28 -9.44
C PRO A 126 -2.65 -8.56 -9.09
N LEU A 127 -2.27 -8.68 -7.81
CA LEU A 127 -1.74 -9.93 -7.27
C LEU A 127 -2.89 -10.92 -7.06
N ASP A 128 -2.69 -12.18 -7.45
CA ASP A 128 -3.65 -13.25 -7.17
C ASP A 128 -3.72 -13.48 -5.65
N GLU A 129 -4.89 -13.21 -5.06
CA GLU A 129 -5.11 -13.28 -3.62
C GLU A 129 -4.93 -14.70 -3.08
N GLY A 130 -5.30 -15.72 -3.86
CA GLY A 130 -5.17 -17.12 -3.45
C GLY A 130 -3.70 -17.56 -3.38
N LEU A 131 -2.90 -17.19 -4.37
CA LEU A 131 -1.45 -17.42 -4.38
C LEU A 131 -0.77 -16.65 -3.24
N LEU A 132 -1.13 -15.38 -3.05
CA LEU A 132 -0.55 -14.55 -2.00
C LEU A 132 -0.87 -15.11 -0.60
N ASN A 133 -2.14 -15.47 -0.35
CA ASN A 133 -2.56 -16.04 0.93
C ASN A 133 -1.93 -17.41 1.20
N GLY A 134 -1.80 -18.26 0.18
CA GLY A 134 -1.12 -19.56 0.31
C GLY A 134 0.36 -19.42 0.65
N GLU A 135 1.03 -18.43 0.06
CA GLU A 135 2.42 -18.14 0.35
C GLU A 135 2.61 -17.51 1.75
N ILE A 136 1.73 -16.59 2.16
CA ILE A 136 1.70 -16.06 3.53
C ILE A 136 1.56 -17.21 4.53
N ALA A 137 0.62 -18.14 4.33
CA ALA A 137 0.45 -19.29 5.21
C ALA A 137 1.73 -20.14 5.33
N THR A 138 2.41 -20.39 4.20
CA THR A 138 3.69 -21.13 4.18
C THR A 138 4.78 -20.37 4.97
N LEU A 139 4.87 -19.05 4.78
CA LEU A 139 5.86 -18.22 5.47
C LEU A 139 5.59 -18.11 6.98
N VAL A 140 4.33 -18.12 7.40
CA VAL A 140 3.94 -18.18 8.82
C VAL A 140 4.44 -19.50 9.43
N GLU A 141 4.24 -20.63 8.76
CA GLU A 141 4.75 -21.94 9.24
C GLU A 141 6.28 -21.96 9.34
N GLU A 142 6.99 -21.35 8.38
CA GLU A 142 8.45 -21.21 8.43
C GLU A 142 8.92 -20.29 9.57
N CYS A 143 8.09 -19.32 9.96
CA CYS A 143 8.36 -18.31 10.99
C CYS A 143 7.67 -18.60 12.33
N ASP A 144 7.23 -19.85 12.60
CA ASP A 144 6.55 -20.27 13.84
C ASP A 144 7.31 -19.92 15.14
N LEU A 145 8.64 -19.75 15.05
CA LEU A 145 9.45 -19.27 16.18
C LEU A 145 9.14 -17.81 16.59
N LEU A 146 8.68 -16.98 15.64
CA LEU A 146 8.52 -15.54 15.77
C LEU A 146 7.06 -15.13 15.92
N VAL A 147 6.19 -15.71 15.11
CA VAL A 147 4.82 -15.20 14.87
C VAL A 147 3.87 -15.72 15.94
N ASP A 148 3.03 -14.82 16.45
CA ASP A 148 1.85 -15.09 17.28
C ASP A 148 0.76 -14.05 16.91
N GLY A 149 -0.48 -14.23 17.33
CA GLY A 149 -1.52 -13.20 17.16
C GLY A 149 -2.13 -13.11 15.75
N VAL A 150 -2.45 -11.90 15.27
CA VAL A 150 -3.26 -11.68 14.05
C VAL A 150 -2.53 -12.16 12.79
N ASP A 151 -1.21 -12.00 12.76
CA ASP A 151 -0.37 -12.43 11.63
C ASP A 151 -0.16 -13.96 11.59
N SER A 152 -0.61 -14.70 12.60
CA SER A 152 -0.66 -16.17 12.56
C SER A 152 -1.83 -16.73 11.74
N VAL A 153 -2.82 -15.88 11.41
CA VAL A 153 -4.05 -16.29 10.73
C VAL A 153 -4.02 -15.82 9.28
N ALA A 154 -3.96 -16.77 8.34
CA ALA A 154 -4.15 -16.45 6.93
C ALA A 154 -5.57 -15.88 6.72
N ALA A 155 -5.66 -14.69 6.11
CA ALA A 155 -6.95 -14.11 5.74
C ALA A 155 -7.69 -15.06 4.79
N THR A 156 -8.95 -15.37 5.11
CA THR A 156 -9.79 -16.23 4.25
C THR A 156 -10.50 -15.35 3.22
N GLY A 157 -9.93 -15.25 2.02
CA GLY A 157 -10.51 -14.50 0.88
C GLY A 157 -11.16 -15.42 -0.18
N PRO A 158 -12.19 -14.94 -0.91
CA PRO A 158 -12.80 -15.67 -2.02
C PRO A 158 -11.93 -15.65 -3.30
N ALA A 159 -12.17 -16.58 -4.22
CA ALA A 159 -11.32 -16.83 -5.40
C ALA A 159 -11.84 -16.22 -6.72
N LEU A 160 -10.85 -15.86 -7.56
CA LEU A 160 -10.82 -15.62 -9.02
C LEU A 160 -11.76 -14.54 -9.58
N ALA A 161 -11.17 -13.37 -9.87
CA ALA A 161 -11.75 -12.34 -10.71
C ALA A 161 -11.58 -12.68 -12.21
N GLU A 162 -12.57 -12.29 -13.01
CA GLU A 162 -12.49 -12.26 -14.46
C GLU A 162 -11.41 -11.27 -14.94
N ARG A 163 -10.93 -11.44 -16.18
CA ARG A 163 -9.81 -10.67 -16.74
C ARG A 163 -10.04 -9.15 -16.55
N PRO A 164 -9.13 -8.45 -15.86
CA PRO A 164 -9.24 -7.00 -15.72
C PRO A 164 -9.12 -6.29 -17.07
N GLY A 165 -9.76 -5.12 -17.20
CA GLY A 165 -9.62 -4.24 -18.36
C GLY A 165 -8.16 -3.82 -18.60
N ARG A 166 -7.79 -3.54 -19.84
CA ARG A 166 -6.39 -3.33 -20.25
C ARG A 166 -6.06 -1.83 -20.33
N ALA A 167 -4.78 -1.48 -20.14
CA ALA A 167 -4.28 -0.10 -20.30
C ALA A 167 -4.71 0.57 -21.62
N ASP A 168 -4.72 -0.19 -22.73
CA ASP A 168 -5.13 0.28 -24.05
C ASP A 168 -6.61 0.69 -24.13
N ASP A 169 -7.46 0.14 -23.26
CA ASP A 169 -8.89 0.48 -23.18
C ASP A 169 -9.07 1.89 -22.57
N TYR A 170 -8.18 2.29 -21.66
CA TYR A 170 -8.20 3.61 -21.02
C TYR A 170 -7.58 4.73 -21.86
N ALA A 171 -6.67 4.39 -22.78
CA ALA A 171 -6.15 5.36 -23.75
C ALA A 171 -7.27 5.94 -24.64
N LEU A 172 -8.39 5.20 -24.82
CA LEU A 172 -9.58 5.67 -25.52
C LEU A 172 -10.44 6.62 -24.65
N ALA A 173 -10.52 6.37 -23.34
CA ALA A 173 -11.32 7.16 -22.39
C ALA A 173 -10.67 8.51 -22.02
N ALA A 174 -9.34 8.60 -22.00
CA ALA A 174 -8.63 9.85 -21.71
C ALA A 174 -8.69 10.87 -22.87
N GLY A 175 -9.12 10.45 -24.07
CA GLY A 175 -9.14 11.27 -25.29
C GLY A 175 -10.52 11.47 -25.93
N ALA A 176 -11.51 10.64 -25.63
CA ALA A 176 -12.86 10.82 -26.14
C ALA A 176 -13.62 11.81 -25.25
N ALA A 177 -13.59 13.09 -25.62
CA ALA A 177 -14.59 14.04 -25.15
C ALA A 177 -15.96 13.41 -25.35
N THR A 178 -16.64 13.04 -24.26
CA THR A 178 -18.05 12.66 -24.29
C THR A 178 -18.75 13.74 -25.14
N PRO A 179 -19.44 13.39 -26.23
CA PRO A 179 -19.95 14.38 -27.17
C PRO A 179 -20.75 15.41 -26.38
N THR A 180 -20.15 16.59 -26.24
CA THR A 180 -20.72 17.67 -25.45
C THR A 180 -22.00 18.05 -26.16
N LEU A 181 -23.13 17.94 -25.46
CA LEU A 181 -24.37 18.49 -25.98
C LEU A 181 -24.09 19.95 -26.41
N PRO A 182 -24.65 20.43 -27.54
CA PRO A 182 -24.29 21.72 -28.13
C PRO A 182 -24.52 22.95 -27.22
N SER A 183 -25.05 22.76 -26.01
CA SER A 183 -25.31 23.78 -24.99
C SER A 183 -24.48 23.63 -23.70
N THR A 184 -23.40 22.86 -23.72
CA THR A 184 -22.58 22.54 -22.54
C THR A 184 -21.17 23.13 -22.67
N LEU A 185 -20.81 24.04 -21.76
CA LEU A 185 -19.51 24.72 -21.72
C LEU A 185 -18.63 24.11 -20.61
N VAL A 186 -17.41 23.67 -20.94
CA VAL A 186 -16.41 23.27 -19.93
C VAL A 186 -15.69 24.51 -19.44
N LEU A 187 -15.81 24.80 -18.14
CA LEU A 187 -15.19 25.95 -17.49
C LEU A 187 -13.76 25.65 -17.02
N ALA A 188 -13.54 24.45 -16.51
CA ALA A 188 -12.25 23.97 -16.05
C ALA A 188 -12.20 22.43 -16.12
N ARG A 189 -11.00 21.86 -16.19
CA ARG A 189 -10.77 20.42 -16.08
C ARG A 189 -9.39 20.15 -15.52
N GLY A 190 -9.20 18.99 -14.92
CA GLY A 190 -7.91 18.57 -14.41
C GLY A 190 -7.83 17.08 -14.15
N THR A 191 -6.62 16.64 -13.83
CA THR A 191 -6.30 15.27 -13.44
C THR A 191 -5.43 15.30 -12.19
N THR A 192 -5.71 14.44 -11.24
CA THR A 192 -4.98 14.34 -9.97
C THR A 192 -4.76 12.87 -9.58
N GLY A 193 -3.76 12.65 -8.72
CA GLY A 193 -3.59 11.38 -8.05
C GLY A 193 -4.55 11.22 -6.88
N SER A 194 -4.51 10.06 -6.26
CA SER A 194 -5.28 9.75 -5.06
C SER A 194 -4.38 9.22 -3.96
N ASP A 195 -4.65 9.58 -2.71
CA ASP A 195 -3.92 9.05 -1.55
C ASP A 195 -4.45 7.66 -1.22
N TRP A 196 -3.64 6.64 -1.52
CA TRP A 196 -3.97 5.22 -1.35
C TRP A 196 -4.30 4.85 0.11
N ARG A 197 -3.96 5.70 1.10
CA ARG A 197 -4.29 5.47 2.52
C ARG A 197 -5.74 5.76 2.87
N ARG A 198 -6.50 6.40 1.98
CA ARG A 198 -7.88 6.88 2.26
C ARG A 198 -8.96 5.88 1.89
N TYR A 199 -8.61 4.68 1.40
CA TYR A 199 -9.53 3.60 1.06
C TYR A 199 -8.81 2.24 1.09
N PRO A 200 -9.53 1.12 1.20
CA PRO A 200 -8.93 -0.21 1.12
C PRO A 200 -8.32 -0.48 -0.27
N PRO A 201 -7.29 -1.34 -0.34
CA PRO A 201 -6.73 -1.77 -1.62
C PRO A 201 -7.81 -2.43 -2.49
N GLY A 202 -7.69 -2.29 -3.81
CA GLY A 202 -8.63 -2.87 -4.76
C GLY A 202 -9.92 -2.05 -4.98
N LEU A 203 -10.02 -0.82 -4.44
CA LEU A 203 -11.18 0.06 -4.70
C LEU A 203 -10.95 1.02 -5.88
N VAL A 204 -9.81 1.70 -5.89
CA VAL A 204 -9.45 2.76 -6.87
C VAL A 204 -8.10 2.43 -7.50
N ASP A 205 -7.93 2.76 -8.77
CA ASP A 205 -6.66 2.62 -9.49
C ASP A 205 -5.55 3.44 -8.81
N ALA A 206 -4.39 2.84 -8.61
CA ALA A 206 -3.30 3.45 -7.86
C ALA A 206 -2.54 4.55 -8.65
N SER A 207 -2.82 4.80 -9.92
CA SER A 207 -2.07 5.79 -10.71
C SER A 207 -2.25 7.22 -10.18
N GLU A 208 -1.21 8.05 -10.33
CA GLU A 208 -1.30 9.51 -10.09
C GLU A 208 -2.20 10.23 -11.10
N ARG A 209 -2.78 9.49 -12.06
CA ARG A 209 -3.69 9.99 -13.08
C ARG A 209 -5.08 9.37 -12.99
N ALA A 210 -5.37 8.61 -11.93
CA ALA A 210 -6.62 7.88 -11.79
C ALA A 210 -7.84 8.81 -11.61
N VAL A 211 -7.65 10.03 -11.08
CA VAL A 211 -8.74 10.98 -10.85
C VAL A 211 -8.76 12.01 -11.97
N SER A 212 -9.91 12.17 -12.62
CA SER A 212 -10.19 13.24 -13.55
C SER A 212 -11.45 13.99 -13.14
N TRP A 213 -11.46 15.29 -13.38
CA TRP A 213 -12.60 16.13 -13.02
C TRP A 213 -12.81 17.23 -14.05
N GLU A 214 -14.07 17.64 -14.19
CA GLU A 214 -14.48 18.73 -15.07
C GLU A 214 -15.53 19.59 -14.40
N VAL A 215 -15.39 20.91 -14.51
CA VAL A 215 -16.39 21.89 -14.15
C VAL A 215 -17.14 22.27 -15.40
N VAL A 216 -18.44 21.98 -15.43
CA VAL A 216 -19.27 22.09 -16.62
C VAL A 216 -20.44 23.02 -16.35
N ARG A 217 -20.79 23.87 -17.33
CA ARG A 217 -21.98 24.71 -17.30
C ARG A 217 -22.95 24.31 -18.40
N ALA A 218 -24.16 23.94 -18.03
CA ALA A 218 -25.23 23.59 -18.96
C ALA A 218 -26.54 24.25 -18.51
N ALA A 219 -27.22 24.93 -19.43
CA ALA A 219 -28.50 25.62 -19.18
C ALA A 219 -28.47 26.56 -17.93
N GLY A 220 -27.32 27.21 -17.67
CA GLY A 220 -27.13 28.11 -16.52
C GLY A 220 -26.72 27.42 -15.22
N ASN A 221 -26.77 26.09 -15.13
CA ASN A 221 -26.33 25.33 -13.97
C ASN A 221 -24.86 24.96 -14.11
N THR A 222 -24.08 25.14 -13.04
CA THR A 222 -22.67 24.74 -12.99
C THR A 222 -22.54 23.49 -12.13
N THR A 223 -21.99 22.41 -12.68
CA THR A 223 -21.76 21.15 -11.99
C THR A 223 -20.29 20.75 -12.05
N VAL A 224 -19.84 20.00 -11.05
CA VAL A 224 -18.55 19.34 -11.05
C VAL A 224 -18.80 17.86 -11.28
N ARG A 225 -18.15 17.30 -12.30
CA ARG A 225 -18.15 15.87 -12.60
C ARG A 225 -16.80 15.31 -12.21
N VAL A 226 -16.82 14.20 -11.50
CA VAL A 226 -15.63 13.47 -11.06
C VAL A 226 -15.70 12.07 -11.63
N SER A 227 -14.64 11.65 -12.30
CA SER A 227 -14.46 10.30 -12.84
C SER A 227 -13.14 9.75 -12.33
N VAL A 228 -13.21 8.60 -11.66
CA VAL A 228 -12.06 7.95 -11.03
C VAL A 228 -11.97 6.52 -11.58
N VAL A 229 -10.81 6.13 -12.07
CA VAL A 229 -10.61 4.76 -12.57
C VAL A 229 -10.71 3.77 -11.40
N ALA A 230 -11.54 2.74 -11.55
CA ALA A 230 -11.67 1.68 -10.56
C ALA A 230 -10.45 0.77 -10.59
N ALA A 231 -10.13 0.13 -9.47
CA ALA A 231 -9.03 -0.82 -9.45
C ALA A 231 -9.33 -2.03 -10.38
N PRO A 232 -8.31 -2.59 -11.05
CA PRO A 232 -8.42 -3.84 -11.80
C PRO A 232 -9.11 -4.96 -11.02
N GLY A 233 -10.08 -5.62 -11.65
CA GLY A 233 -10.78 -6.76 -11.07
C GLY A 233 -11.94 -6.41 -10.12
N LEU A 234 -12.17 -5.11 -9.85
CA LEU A 234 -13.34 -4.69 -9.09
C LEU A 234 -14.62 -5.03 -9.86
N SER A 235 -15.50 -5.82 -9.23
CA SER A 235 -16.74 -6.31 -9.84
C SER A 235 -17.97 -5.80 -9.10
N GLU A 236 -19.04 -5.51 -9.84
CA GLU A 236 -20.35 -5.16 -9.28
C GLU A 236 -21.09 -6.39 -8.70
N PRO A 237 -21.97 -6.21 -7.69
CA PRO A 237 -22.38 -4.94 -7.08
C PRO A 237 -21.51 -4.54 -5.87
N VAL A 238 -21.09 -3.26 -5.83
CA VAL A 238 -20.39 -2.70 -4.67
C VAL A 238 -21.39 -2.07 -3.68
N PRO A 239 -21.45 -2.54 -2.41
CA PRO A 239 -22.38 -2.01 -1.40
C PRO A 239 -22.19 -0.52 -1.14
N GLU A 240 -23.27 0.21 -0.84
CA GLU A 240 -23.24 1.68 -0.69
C GLU A 240 -22.23 2.18 0.36
N HIS A 241 -22.06 1.45 1.47
CA HIS A 241 -21.16 1.82 2.56
C HIS A 241 -19.67 1.62 2.25
N VAL A 242 -19.33 0.96 1.14
CA VAL A 242 -17.93 0.80 0.67
C VAL A 242 -17.67 1.59 -0.61
N ARG A 243 -18.61 2.45 -1.03
CA ARG A 243 -18.40 3.32 -2.20
C ARG A 243 -17.48 4.49 -1.83
N PRO A 244 -16.48 4.79 -2.66
CA PRO A 244 -15.65 5.96 -2.45
C PRO A 244 -16.47 7.24 -2.63
N HIS A 245 -16.01 8.30 -1.98
CA HIS A 245 -16.53 9.65 -2.06
C HIS A 245 -15.47 10.55 -2.70
N ALA A 246 -15.92 11.51 -3.49
CA ALA A 246 -15.07 12.62 -3.95
C ALA A 246 -15.36 13.87 -3.12
N LEU A 247 -14.33 14.33 -2.42
CA LEU A 247 -14.33 15.59 -1.67
C LEU A 247 -13.83 16.70 -2.59
N ILE A 248 -14.75 17.57 -2.98
CA ILE A 248 -14.52 18.67 -3.91
C ILE A 248 -14.31 19.93 -3.07
N GLY A 249 -13.14 20.55 -3.19
CA GLY A 249 -12.77 21.78 -2.48
C GLY A 249 -12.55 22.96 -3.43
N THR A 250 -12.95 24.14 -3.00
CA THR A 250 -12.61 25.42 -3.62
C THR A 250 -12.12 26.40 -2.54
N ALA A 251 -11.72 27.60 -2.95
CA ALA A 251 -11.36 28.67 -2.01
C ALA A 251 -12.52 29.14 -1.13
N SER A 252 -13.78 28.77 -1.43
CA SER A 252 -14.97 29.34 -0.78
C SER A 252 -16.06 28.32 -0.45
N GLY A 253 -15.84 27.04 -0.72
CA GLY A 253 -16.82 26.00 -0.42
C GLY A 253 -16.27 24.60 -0.61
N THR A 254 -17.04 23.64 -0.14
CA THR A 254 -16.78 22.22 -0.32
C THR A 254 -18.05 21.49 -0.75
N ALA A 255 -17.89 20.39 -1.46
CA ALA A 255 -18.95 19.43 -1.76
C ALA A 255 -18.44 18.02 -1.55
N ASP A 256 -19.32 17.13 -1.11
CA ASP A 256 -19.04 15.70 -0.95
C ASP A 256 -20.03 14.93 -1.83
N VAL A 257 -19.51 14.03 -2.66
CA VAL A 257 -20.31 13.21 -3.57
C VAL A 257 -19.91 11.74 -3.45
N ALA A 258 -20.89 10.90 -3.09
CA ALA A 258 -20.75 9.46 -3.17
C ALA A 258 -20.65 9.02 -4.63
N LEU A 259 -19.62 8.24 -4.97
CA LEU A 259 -19.38 7.77 -6.32
C LEU A 259 -20.16 6.48 -6.60
N GLN A 260 -20.60 6.32 -7.85
CA GLN A 260 -21.24 5.10 -8.34
C GLN A 260 -20.29 4.42 -9.32
N LEU A 261 -20.16 3.10 -9.20
CA LEU A 261 -19.41 2.32 -10.18
C LEU A 261 -20.26 2.24 -11.45
N LEU A 262 -19.65 2.59 -12.59
CA LEU A 262 -20.23 2.50 -13.92
C LEU A 262 -19.21 1.79 -14.81
N GLY A 263 -19.30 0.46 -14.88
CA GLY A 263 -18.28 -0.35 -15.53
C GLY A 263 -16.98 -0.32 -14.73
N ASP A 264 -15.94 0.29 -15.27
CA ASP A 264 -14.59 0.37 -14.71
C ASP A 264 -14.24 1.78 -14.20
N VAL A 265 -15.25 2.65 -14.07
CA VAL A 265 -15.11 4.04 -13.61
C VAL A 265 -16.07 4.32 -12.46
N TRP A 266 -15.53 4.85 -11.37
CA TRP A 266 -16.28 5.53 -10.33
C TRP A 266 -16.68 6.93 -10.79
N PHE A 267 -17.99 7.19 -10.85
CA PHE A 267 -18.53 8.45 -11.34
C PHE A 267 -19.38 9.16 -10.29
N GLY A 268 -19.24 10.48 -10.20
CA GLY A 268 -20.07 11.34 -9.38
C GLY A 268 -20.28 12.71 -10.02
N GLU A 269 -21.46 13.29 -9.79
CA GLU A 269 -21.79 14.65 -10.21
C GLU A 269 -22.40 15.42 -9.03
N SER A 270 -21.92 16.65 -8.80
CA SER A 270 -22.45 17.54 -7.79
C SER A 270 -22.70 18.95 -8.37
N ALA A 271 -23.55 19.73 -7.71
CA ALA A 271 -23.57 21.17 -7.94
C ALA A 271 -22.18 21.75 -7.62
N ALA A 272 -21.69 22.66 -8.45
CA ALA A 272 -20.37 23.23 -8.26
C ALA A 272 -20.36 24.16 -7.03
N PRO A 273 -19.49 23.92 -6.03
CA PRO A 273 -19.33 24.85 -4.92
C PRO A 273 -18.89 26.24 -5.43
N PRO A 274 -19.18 27.32 -4.69
CA PRO A 274 -18.79 28.67 -5.09
C PRO A 274 -17.29 28.79 -5.39
N GLY A 275 -16.92 29.46 -6.48
CA GLY A 275 -15.52 29.64 -6.87
C GLY A 275 -14.91 28.49 -7.67
N SER A 276 -15.69 27.47 -8.06
CA SER A 276 -15.20 26.35 -8.88
C SER A 276 -14.63 26.79 -10.23
N GLU A 277 -15.06 27.93 -10.78
CA GLU A 277 -14.49 28.51 -12.00
C GLU A 277 -13.03 28.97 -11.85
N ALA A 278 -12.56 29.22 -10.63
CA ALA A 278 -11.17 29.63 -10.37
C ALA A 278 -10.23 28.42 -10.14
N GLY A 279 -10.78 27.21 -9.98
CA GLY A 279 -10.03 26.00 -9.68
C GLY A 279 -10.71 25.15 -8.62
N VAL A 280 -10.50 23.84 -8.70
CA VAL A 280 -11.08 22.83 -7.81
C VAL A 280 -9.97 21.88 -7.37
N SER A 281 -9.96 21.50 -6.10
CA SER A 281 -9.22 20.33 -5.61
C SER A 281 -10.18 19.15 -5.45
N VAL A 282 -9.77 17.96 -5.91
CA VAL A 282 -10.57 16.74 -5.76
C VAL A 282 -9.74 15.71 -5.03
N ASP A 283 -10.20 15.34 -3.84
CA ASP A 283 -9.67 14.23 -3.05
C ASP A 283 -10.65 13.06 -3.10
N VAL A 284 -10.14 11.83 -3.08
CA VAL A 284 -10.96 10.61 -2.98
C VAL A 284 -10.75 9.98 -1.61
N CYS A 285 -11.82 9.56 -0.96
CA CYS A 285 -11.77 8.83 0.30
C CYS A 285 -12.91 7.82 0.41
N LEU A 286 -12.79 6.86 1.32
CA LEU A 286 -13.91 6.06 1.79
C LEU A 286 -14.30 6.57 3.19
N PRO A 287 -15.52 7.07 3.41
CA PRO A 287 -15.94 7.52 4.74
C PRO A 287 -15.80 6.42 5.79
N GLY A 288 -15.19 6.77 6.93
CA GLY A 288 -14.90 5.81 8.01
C GLY A 288 -13.64 4.97 7.80
N PHE A 289 -12.87 5.21 6.74
CA PHE A 289 -11.60 4.55 6.48
C PHE A 289 -10.43 5.55 6.49
N GLY A 290 -9.33 5.16 7.15
CA GLY A 290 -8.10 5.95 7.21
C GLY A 290 -8.24 7.27 7.99
N VAL A 291 -7.16 8.06 8.02
CA VAL A 291 -7.15 9.37 8.67
C VAL A 291 -7.55 10.43 7.65
N THR A 292 -8.77 10.95 7.75
CA THR A 292 -9.23 12.08 6.92
C THR A 292 -8.75 13.40 7.52
N GLY A 293 -8.12 14.27 6.72
CA GLY A 293 -7.87 15.67 7.10
C GLY A 293 -6.41 16.09 7.26
N HIS A 294 -5.44 15.20 7.07
CA HIS A 294 -4.05 15.62 6.88
C HIS A 294 -3.73 15.81 5.39
N PRO A 295 -3.04 16.91 5.01
CA PRO A 295 -2.49 17.05 3.68
C PRO A 295 -1.54 15.88 3.38
N ASP A 296 -1.38 15.55 2.10
CA ASP A 296 -0.47 14.51 1.63
C ASP A 296 1.01 14.94 1.84
N VAL A 297 1.45 14.98 3.09
CA VAL A 297 2.81 15.38 3.45
C VAL A 297 3.73 14.20 3.14
N GLY A 298 4.22 14.18 1.90
CA GLY A 298 5.25 13.25 1.41
C GLY A 298 4.78 12.21 0.37
N GLY A 299 3.48 12.06 0.11
CA GLY A 299 2.98 10.87 -0.59
C GLY A 299 3.32 10.76 -2.07
N SER A 300 3.38 11.82 -2.86
CA SER A 300 3.66 11.67 -4.31
C SER A 300 5.06 11.11 -4.60
N GLU A 301 6.07 11.53 -3.83
CA GLU A 301 7.44 11.02 -3.97
C GLU A 301 7.56 9.59 -3.47
N VAL A 302 6.99 9.28 -2.29
CA VAL A 302 7.00 7.91 -1.75
C VAL A 302 6.21 6.96 -2.66
N ARG A 303 5.06 7.38 -3.20
CA ARG A 303 4.29 6.59 -4.16
C ARG A 303 5.08 6.32 -5.44
N GLU A 304 5.83 7.29 -5.97
CA GLU A 304 6.70 7.03 -7.12
C GLU A 304 7.82 6.03 -6.78
N ARG A 305 8.41 6.13 -5.59
CA ARG A 305 9.41 5.14 -5.13
C ARG A 305 8.81 3.74 -4.98
N VAL A 306 7.58 3.62 -4.47
CA VAL A 306 6.84 2.35 -4.41
C VAL A 306 6.53 1.82 -5.81
N ARG A 307 6.09 2.65 -6.76
CA ARG A 307 5.93 2.24 -8.16
C ARG A 307 7.24 1.77 -8.79
N ALA A 308 8.34 2.45 -8.51
CA ALA A 308 9.67 2.04 -8.99
C ALA A 308 10.11 0.69 -8.39
N LEU A 309 9.84 0.45 -7.11
CA LEU A 309 10.03 -0.85 -6.45
C LEU A 309 9.23 -1.94 -7.16
N VAL A 310 7.94 -1.72 -7.39
CA VAL A 310 7.03 -2.70 -8.03
C VAL A 310 7.48 -3.02 -9.46
N ARG A 311 7.82 -2.01 -10.27
CA ARG A 311 8.39 -2.22 -11.61
C ARG A 311 9.65 -3.09 -11.59
N ARG A 312 10.54 -2.85 -10.62
CA ARG A 312 11.77 -3.63 -10.46
C ARG A 312 11.46 -5.08 -10.09
N ARG A 313 10.50 -5.30 -9.18
CA ARG A 313 10.12 -6.64 -8.74
C ARG A 313 9.40 -7.44 -9.82
N LEU A 314 8.44 -6.83 -10.54
CA LEU A 314 7.78 -7.48 -11.67
C LEU A 314 8.76 -7.86 -12.78
N ARG A 315 9.74 -7.00 -13.08
CA ARG A 315 10.81 -7.35 -14.04
C ARG A 315 11.61 -8.58 -13.60
N ARG A 316 12.00 -8.63 -12.32
CA ARG A 316 12.69 -9.79 -11.74
C ARG A 316 11.82 -11.04 -11.76
N ALA A 317 10.52 -10.90 -11.49
CA ALA A 317 9.54 -11.99 -11.51
C ALA A 317 9.34 -12.59 -12.92
N ALA A 318 9.52 -11.78 -13.97
CA ALA A 318 9.50 -12.24 -15.35
C ALA A 318 10.79 -13.00 -15.76
N GLU A 319 11.88 -12.86 -15.01
CA GLU A 319 13.12 -13.59 -15.28
C GLU A 319 12.98 -15.07 -14.85
N THR A 320 13.27 -16.02 -15.74
CA THR A 320 13.09 -17.46 -15.50
C THR A 320 14.19 -18.08 -14.60
N ALA A 321 15.05 -17.27 -13.99
CA ALA A 321 16.13 -17.79 -13.15
C ALA A 321 15.57 -18.15 -11.76
N PRO A 322 15.80 -19.37 -11.25
CA PRO A 322 15.45 -19.70 -9.88
C PRO A 322 16.23 -18.79 -8.94
N ASP A 323 15.50 -18.08 -8.09
CA ASP A 323 16.04 -17.16 -7.11
C ASP A 323 15.55 -17.61 -5.72
N ASP A 324 16.47 -18.19 -4.96
CA ASP A 324 16.22 -18.57 -3.55
C ASP A 324 16.72 -17.48 -2.59
N GLY A 325 16.95 -16.26 -3.10
CA GLY A 325 17.37 -15.13 -2.29
C GLY A 325 16.26 -14.57 -1.40
N PRO A 326 16.62 -13.80 -0.36
CA PRO A 326 15.65 -13.15 0.54
C PRO A 326 14.73 -12.15 -0.18
N ASP A 327 15.15 -11.67 -1.35
CA ASP A 327 14.41 -10.73 -2.19
C ASP A 327 13.72 -11.40 -3.40
N ALA A 328 13.64 -12.74 -3.39
CA ALA A 328 12.98 -13.48 -4.44
C ALA A 328 11.50 -13.03 -4.62
N PRO A 329 10.99 -13.02 -5.85
CA PRO A 329 9.58 -12.72 -6.13
C PRO A 329 8.63 -13.66 -5.38
N LEU A 330 7.50 -13.12 -4.95
CA LEU A 330 6.35 -13.90 -4.47
C LEU A 330 5.72 -14.65 -5.67
N LEU A 331 5.07 -15.78 -5.42
CA LEU A 331 4.36 -16.56 -6.42
C LEU A 331 3.29 -15.73 -7.13
N ALA A 332 2.59 -14.86 -6.38
CA ALA A 332 1.62 -13.94 -6.94
C ALA A 332 2.27 -12.89 -7.86
N GLU A 333 3.50 -12.44 -7.56
CA GLU A 333 4.25 -11.53 -8.44
C GLU A 333 4.67 -12.23 -9.74
N VAL A 334 5.10 -13.50 -9.67
CA VAL A 334 5.43 -14.31 -10.84
C VAL A 334 4.22 -14.52 -11.74
N ALA A 335 3.06 -14.86 -11.16
CA ALA A 335 1.82 -15.00 -11.90
C ALA A 335 1.35 -13.68 -12.54
N ALA A 336 1.49 -12.58 -11.82
CA ALA A 336 1.16 -11.25 -12.30
C ALA A 336 2.07 -10.81 -13.46
N ALA A 337 3.38 -11.08 -13.36
CA ALA A 337 4.35 -10.80 -14.43
C ALA A 337 4.11 -11.67 -15.68
N ALA A 338 3.71 -12.93 -15.52
CA ALA A 338 3.38 -13.81 -16.63
C ALA A 338 2.14 -13.34 -17.40
N SER A 339 1.14 -12.83 -16.67
CA SER A 339 -0.12 -12.33 -17.26
C SER A 339 0.07 -11.10 -18.17
N ASP A 340 1.14 -10.32 -17.93
CA ASP A 340 1.53 -9.19 -18.80
C ASP A 340 2.25 -9.68 -20.07
N SER A 341 2.91 -10.84 -20.02
CA SER A 341 3.72 -11.41 -21.11
C SER A 341 2.94 -12.24 -22.14
N ASP A 342 1.69 -12.64 -21.84
CA ASP A 342 0.84 -13.45 -22.71
C ASP A 342 0.21 -12.65 -23.89
N PHE A 343 0.81 -11.52 -24.26
CA PHE A 343 0.42 -10.65 -25.38
C PHE A 343 1.57 -10.37 -26.35
#